data_AF-A0A9P1HLK2-F1
#
_entry.id   AF-A0A9P1HLK2-F1
#
_cell.length_a   1.000
_cell.length_b   1.000
_cell.length_c   1.000
_cell.angle_alpha   90.00
_cell.angle_beta   90.00
_cell.angle_gamma   90.00
#
_symmetry.space_group_name_H-M   'P 1'
#
loop_
_entity.id
_entity.type
_entity.pdbx_description
1 polymer ?
#
loop_
_entity_poly.entity_id
_entity_poly.type
_entity_poly.pdbx_seq_one_letter_code
_entity_poly.pdbx_strand_id
1 'polypeptide(L)'
;MKRFFAKKKLRKSNSELPEKPKENGNGAIPIDIPQSKSTNVVNNVASSSDDWEAVCSSHGDERSKNFDSELDKHMMQTITDVKYMIKKSKYTALGEVNFHRGCLDAHNAVRQRYGNQPLSWSAELADMAHAWAVKLAERGRILYPELPGIGENVLLKEADESSHLPTGPEVVSVWEEEAKFFDFGKPKWNPKCQRFSQMVWRDSQELGAARYWNTSNNCVAIVCFYRPGGNSNAPGEFASNVPSRDCSMSPSRNLSSNFKRVVTINETPEKKKQ
;
A
#
# COMPACT_ATOMS: atom_id res chain seq x y z
N MET A 1 -5.75 43.22 24.90
CA MET A 1 -7.17 42.99 25.25
C MET A 1 -7.41 41.49 25.41
N LYS A 2 -7.76 41.03 26.62
CA LYS A 2 -8.15 39.64 26.93
C LYS A 2 -9.66 39.50 26.79
N ARG A 3 -10.19 38.53 26.02
CA ARG A 3 -11.55 37.95 26.16
C ARG A 3 -11.54 36.52 25.59
N PHE A 4 -11.53 35.49 26.43
CA PHE A 4 -12.67 34.77 27.06
C PHE A 4 -13.12 33.53 26.26
N PHE A 5 -13.02 32.38 26.94
CA PHE A 5 -13.37 31.03 26.51
C PHE A 5 -14.87 30.83 26.29
N ALA A 6 -15.24 29.94 25.37
CA ALA A 6 -16.45 29.12 25.52
C ALA A 6 -16.26 27.74 24.86
N LYS A 7 -16.08 26.72 25.71
CA LYS A 7 -16.23 25.30 25.37
C LYS A 7 -17.73 24.99 25.29
N LYS A 8 -18.21 24.42 24.19
CA LYS A 8 -19.50 23.70 24.15
C LYS A 8 -19.22 22.19 24.10
N LYS A 9 -19.90 21.47 25.00
CA LYS A 9 -19.80 20.03 25.25
C LYS A 9 -21.22 19.44 25.09
N LEU A 10 -21.29 18.17 24.67
CA LEU A 10 -22.47 17.28 24.57
C LEU A 10 -23.37 17.50 23.33
N ARG A 11 -23.83 16.46 22.61
CA ARG A 11 -24.38 15.18 23.10
C ARG A 11 -23.95 13.97 22.25
N LYS A 12 -23.85 12.84 22.96
CA LYS A 12 -23.69 11.46 22.48
C LYS A 12 -25.11 10.94 22.18
N SER A 13 -25.38 10.44 20.99
CA SER A 13 -26.58 9.66 20.69
C SER A 13 -26.18 8.21 20.45
N ASN A 14 -26.57 7.36 21.40
CA ASN A 14 -26.66 5.92 21.22
C ASN A 14 -27.80 5.61 20.25
N SER A 15 -27.59 4.66 19.35
CA SER A 15 -28.67 3.94 18.67
C SER A 15 -28.30 2.46 18.64
N GLU A 16 -29.18 1.68 19.24
CA GLU A 16 -29.11 0.26 19.47
C GLU A 16 -29.38 -0.52 18.17
N LEU A 17 -28.77 -1.70 18.10
CA LEU A 17 -29.07 -2.77 17.15
C LEU A 17 -30.42 -3.42 17.50
N PRO A 18 -31.10 -4.06 16.53
CA PRO A 18 -31.83 -5.28 16.83
C PRO A 18 -31.32 -6.48 16.03
N GLU A 19 -31.36 -7.62 16.69
CA GLU A 19 -30.93 -8.94 16.25
C GLU A 19 -31.85 -9.59 15.19
N LYS A 20 -31.29 -10.63 14.57
CA LYS A 20 -31.79 -11.54 13.53
C LYS A 20 -33.08 -12.31 13.92
N PRO A 21 -33.63 -13.06 12.95
CA PRO A 21 -33.69 -14.51 13.16
C PRO A 21 -33.08 -15.35 12.02
N LYS A 22 -32.75 -16.58 12.42
CA LYS A 22 -32.02 -17.64 11.70
C LYS A 22 -32.94 -18.37 10.71
N GLU A 23 -32.36 -18.90 9.64
CA GLU A 23 -32.78 -20.21 9.12
C GLU A 23 -31.61 -20.93 8.40
N ASN A 24 -31.49 -22.22 8.71
CA ASN A 24 -30.50 -23.18 8.23
C ASN A 24 -31.05 -23.88 6.96
N GLY A 25 -30.17 -24.35 6.08
CA GLY A 25 -30.56 -25.38 5.11
C GLY A 25 -29.53 -25.66 4.01
N ASN A 26 -28.77 -26.75 4.16
CA ASN A 26 -27.84 -27.33 3.19
C ASN A 26 -28.54 -27.82 1.89
N GLY A 27 -27.80 -27.86 0.77
CA GLY A 27 -28.14 -28.72 -0.36
C GLY A 27 -27.38 -28.41 -1.66
N ALA A 28 -26.56 -29.35 -2.12
CA ALA A 28 -25.73 -29.28 -3.33
C ALA A 28 -26.48 -29.66 -4.64
N ILE A 29 -26.09 -29.01 -5.75
CA ILE A 29 -25.77 -29.49 -7.15
C ILE A 29 -26.62 -30.67 -7.70
N PRO A 30 -27.14 -30.69 -8.98
CA PRO A 30 -26.39 -30.39 -10.22
C PRO A 30 -27.10 -29.67 -11.39
N ILE A 31 -26.20 -29.27 -12.29
CA ILE A 31 -26.33 -28.83 -13.69
C ILE A 31 -27.03 -29.88 -14.55
N ASP A 32 -27.92 -29.46 -15.45
CA ASP A 32 -28.24 -30.21 -16.67
C ASP A 32 -28.61 -29.27 -17.84
N ILE A 33 -27.97 -29.54 -18.99
CA ILE A 33 -28.19 -28.94 -20.31
C ILE A 33 -29.12 -29.89 -21.08
N PRO A 34 -30.01 -29.38 -21.94
CA PRO A 34 -30.29 -30.12 -23.18
C PRO A 34 -30.17 -29.27 -24.45
N GLN A 35 -29.40 -29.82 -25.38
CA GLN A 35 -29.48 -29.56 -26.82
C GLN A 35 -30.82 -30.08 -27.38
N SER A 36 -31.36 -29.41 -28.41
CA SER A 36 -32.06 -30.14 -29.48
C SER A 36 -31.96 -29.40 -30.82
N LYS A 37 -31.81 -30.20 -31.88
CA LYS A 37 -31.55 -29.82 -33.26
C LYS A 37 -32.87 -29.69 -34.04
N SER A 38 -32.92 -28.65 -34.87
CA SER A 38 -33.33 -28.60 -36.29
C SER A 38 -34.43 -29.52 -36.82
N THR A 39 -35.47 -28.92 -37.44
CA THR A 39 -35.95 -29.33 -38.79
C THR A 39 -36.66 -28.16 -39.49
N ASN A 40 -36.30 -27.96 -40.77
CA ASN A 40 -36.91 -27.06 -41.74
C ASN A 40 -38.31 -27.52 -42.18
N VAL A 41 -39.24 -26.58 -42.36
CA VAL A 41 -40.32 -26.68 -43.35
C VAL A 41 -40.44 -25.32 -44.05
N VAL A 42 -40.31 -25.36 -45.36
CA VAL A 42 -40.51 -24.24 -46.29
C VAL A 42 -41.98 -24.21 -46.69
N ASN A 43 -42.62 -23.04 -46.72
CA ASN A 43 -43.50 -22.63 -47.83
C ASN A 43 -43.81 -21.13 -47.82
N ASN A 44 -43.60 -20.56 -49.00
CA ASN A 44 -43.90 -19.22 -49.55
C ASN A 44 -45.45 -19.07 -49.66
N VAL A 45 -46.17 -17.94 -49.62
CA VAL A 45 -46.07 -16.59 -50.26
C VAL A 45 -47.17 -15.71 -49.62
N ALA A 46 -46.94 -14.40 -49.43
CA ALA A 46 -47.80 -13.29 -49.91
C ALA A 46 -47.62 -11.97 -49.11
N SER A 47 -47.54 -10.89 -49.87
CA SER A 47 -47.32 -9.49 -49.50
C SER A 47 -48.55 -8.83 -48.87
N SER A 48 -48.36 -8.06 -47.78
CA SER A 48 -49.18 -6.91 -47.35
C SER A 48 -48.48 -6.25 -46.16
N SER A 49 -47.77 -5.13 -46.35
CA SER A 49 -48.19 -3.78 -45.96
C SER A 49 -49.11 -3.67 -44.74
N ASP A 50 -48.60 -2.90 -43.77
CA ASP A 50 -49.29 -2.07 -42.78
C ASP A 50 -49.34 -2.58 -41.31
N ASP A 51 -48.78 -1.70 -40.47
CA ASP A 51 -49.06 -1.41 -39.06
C ASP A 51 -49.01 -2.53 -38.01
N TRP A 52 -47.87 -2.58 -37.32
CA TRP A 52 -47.82 -3.04 -35.93
C TRP A 52 -47.24 -1.94 -35.05
N GLU A 53 -48.13 -1.15 -34.44
CA GLU A 53 -47.76 -0.37 -33.26
C GLU A 53 -47.32 -1.32 -32.15
N ALA A 54 -46.02 -1.33 -31.87
CA ALA A 54 -45.47 -2.08 -30.75
C ALA A 54 -45.62 -1.26 -29.46
N VAL A 55 -46.59 -1.66 -28.66
CA VAL A 55 -46.73 -1.25 -27.25
C VAL A 55 -45.53 -1.83 -26.49
N CYS A 56 -44.54 -0.99 -26.15
CA CYS A 56 -43.46 -1.37 -25.25
C CYS A 56 -43.99 -1.51 -23.81
N SER A 57 -44.27 -2.75 -23.38
CA SER A 57 -44.42 -3.10 -21.96
C SER A 57 -43.06 -3.03 -21.26
N SER A 58 -42.91 -2.02 -20.40
CA SER A 58 -41.71 -1.69 -19.64
C SER A 58 -41.58 -2.47 -18.33
N HIS A 59 -41.15 -3.74 -18.32
CA HIS A 59 -40.91 -4.44 -17.03
C HIS A 59 -39.72 -5.42 -17.01
N GLY A 60 -38.61 -5.11 -17.70
CA GLY A 60 -37.37 -5.93 -17.62
C GLY A 60 -36.05 -5.15 -17.67
N ASP A 61 -36.08 -3.83 -17.55
CA ASP A 61 -35.13 -2.99 -18.28
C ASP A 61 -34.09 -2.25 -17.40
N GLU A 62 -34.14 -2.38 -16.08
CA GLU A 62 -33.21 -1.66 -15.19
C GLU A 62 -31.91 -2.42 -14.93
N ARG A 63 -31.95 -3.75 -14.87
CA ARG A 63 -30.77 -4.57 -14.54
C ARG A 63 -29.75 -4.63 -15.67
N SER A 64 -30.20 -4.67 -16.93
CA SER A 64 -29.34 -4.67 -18.11
C SER A 64 -28.68 -3.31 -18.34
N LYS A 65 -29.44 -2.22 -18.18
CA LYS A 65 -28.92 -0.84 -18.33
C LYS A 65 -27.86 -0.49 -17.28
N ASN A 66 -27.99 -1.04 -16.06
CA ASN A 66 -27.00 -0.82 -15.01
C ASN A 66 -25.65 -1.50 -15.32
N PHE A 67 -25.66 -2.71 -15.90
CA PHE A 67 -24.43 -3.43 -16.27
C PHE A 67 -23.66 -2.72 -17.39
N ASP A 68 -24.37 -2.26 -18.43
CA ASP A 68 -23.77 -1.50 -19.53
C ASP A 68 -23.24 -0.13 -19.05
N SER A 69 -23.91 0.51 -18.10
CA SER A 69 -23.44 1.78 -17.50
C SER A 69 -22.15 1.64 -16.69
N GLU A 70 -21.97 0.50 -16.01
CA GLU A 70 -20.74 0.21 -15.27
C GLU A 70 -19.58 -0.08 -16.22
N LEU A 71 -19.85 -0.80 -17.32
CA LEU A 71 -18.86 -1.07 -18.35
C LEU A 71 -18.44 0.23 -19.08
N ASP A 72 -19.39 1.10 -19.41
CA ASP A 72 -19.11 2.40 -20.03
C ASP A 72 -18.30 3.31 -19.11
N LYS A 73 -18.63 3.33 -17.81
CA LYS A 73 -17.84 4.07 -16.81
C LYS A 73 -16.42 3.51 -16.71
N HIS A 74 -16.27 2.19 -16.73
CA HIS A 74 -14.96 1.54 -16.73
C HIS A 74 -14.17 1.89 -17.99
N MET A 75 -14.77 1.77 -19.17
CA MET A 75 -14.13 2.09 -20.45
C MET A 75 -13.72 3.57 -20.53
N MET A 76 -14.58 4.48 -20.10
CA MET A 76 -14.27 5.91 -20.07
C MET A 76 -13.15 6.23 -19.06
N GLN A 77 -13.12 5.54 -17.92
CA GLN A 77 -12.00 5.63 -16.97
C GLN A 77 -10.71 5.13 -17.61
N THR A 78 -10.72 3.95 -18.26
CA THR A 78 -9.55 3.39 -18.95
C THR A 78 -9.05 4.31 -20.05
N ILE A 79 -9.94 4.87 -20.88
CA ILE A 79 -9.57 5.82 -21.94
C ILE A 79 -8.95 7.08 -21.32
N THR A 80 -9.51 7.56 -20.21
CA THR A 80 -8.99 8.74 -19.50
C THR A 80 -7.60 8.47 -18.90
N ASP A 81 -7.40 7.31 -18.29
CA ASP A 81 -6.12 6.89 -17.70
C ASP A 81 -5.04 6.75 -18.78
N VAL A 82 -5.37 6.12 -19.92
CA VAL A 82 -4.47 6.01 -21.08
C VAL A 82 -4.14 7.38 -21.66
N LYS A 83 -5.16 8.25 -21.83
CA LYS A 83 -4.96 9.61 -22.32
C LYS A 83 -4.08 10.43 -21.37
N TYR A 84 -4.26 10.28 -20.05
CA TYR A 84 -3.46 10.96 -19.04
C TYR A 84 -2.01 10.47 -19.04
N MET A 85 -1.80 9.15 -19.18
CA MET A 85 -0.46 8.57 -19.34
C MET A 85 0.26 9.10 -20.59
N ILE A 86 -0.46 9.22 -21.72
CA ILE A 86 0.08 9.79 -22.97
C ILE A 86 0.38 11.29 -22.82
N LYS A 87 -0.39 12.01 -22.00
CA LYS A 87 -0.26 13.47 -21.80
C LYS A 87 0.75 13.86 -20.72
N LYS A 88 1.31 12.92 -19.95
CA LYS A 88 2.33 13.22 -18.94
C LYS A 88 3.56 13.80 -19.64
N SER A 89 3.88 15.06 -19.34
CA SER A 89 5.04 15.74 -19.90
C SER A 89 6.31 14.93 -19.64
N LYS A 90 7.20 14.84 -20.64
CA LYS A 90 8.51 14.18 -20.51
C LYS A 90 9.26 14.70 -19.28
N TYR A 91 9.13 15.99 -18.97
CA TYR A 91 9.75 16.62 -17.80
C TYR A 91 9.18 16.11 -16.47
N THR A 92 7.86 15.90 -16.39
CA THR A 92 7.21 15.32 -15.21
C THR A 92 7.62 13.85 -15.03
N ALA A 93 7.70 13.07 -16.11
CA ALA A 93 8.17 11.70 -16.05
C ALA A 93 9.63 11.61 -15.54
N LEU A 94 10.52 12.47 -16.04
CA LEU A 94 11.91 12.56 -15.56
C LEU A 94 11.98 12.99 -14.08
N GLY A 95 11.14 13.94 -13.67
CA GLY A 95 11.05 14.40 -12.29
C GLY A 95 10.67 13.28 -11.31
N GLU A 96 9.72 12.42 -11.69
CA GLU A 96 9.30 11.28 -10.88
C GLU A 96 10.37 10.18 -10.83
N VAL A 97 11.02 9.86 -11.96
CA VAL A 97 12.12 8.88 -11.97
C VAL A 97 13.30 9.35 -11.10
N ASN A 98 13.64 10.63 -11.16
CA ASN A 98 14.69 11.21 -10.33
C ASN A 98 14.31 11.20 -8.84
N PHE A 99 13.03 11.46 -8.53
CA PHE A 99 12.53 11.36 -7.17
C PHE A 99 12.61 9.93 -6.63
N HIS A 100 12.13 8.93 -7.39
CA HIS A 100 12.19 7.52 -7.00
C HIS A 100 13.62 7.05 -6.74
N ARG A 101 14.54 7.31 -7.68
CA ARG A 101 15.96 6.95 -7.54
C ARG A 101 16.59 7.66 -6.36
N GLY A 102 16.40 8.97 -6.25
CA GLY A 102 16.93 9.76 -5.13
C GLY A 102 16.40 9.31 -3.78
N CYS A 103 15.13 8.90 -3.69
CA CYS A 103 14.57 8.31 -2.47
C CYS A 103 15.28 7.01 -2.12
N LEU A 104 15.35 6.06 -3.06
CA LEU A 104 15.97 4.75 -2.81
C LEU A 104 17.44 4.86 -2.43
N ASP A 105 18.21 5.65 -3.18
CA ASP A 105 19.64 5.84 -2.96
C ASP A 105 19.89 6.49 -1.58
N ALA A 106 19.10 7.49 -1.22
CA ALA A 106 19.22 8.14 0.09
C ALA A 106 18.84 7.20 1.25
N HIS A 107 17.78 6.38 1.11
CA HIS A 107 17.45 5.35 2.10
C HIS A 107 18.60 4.37 2.27
N ASN A 108 19.17 3.89 1.16
CA ASN A 108 20.27 2.92 1.17
C ASN A 108 21.55 3.50 1.76
N ALA A 109 21.84 4.78 1.51
CA ALA A 109 22.95 5.48 2.15
C ALA A 109 22.77 5.57 3.68
N VAL A 110 21.55 5.87 4.16
CA VAL A 110 21.24 5.85 5.60
C VAL A 110 21.41 4.43 6.14
N ARG A 111 20.77 3.44 5.54
CA ARG A 111 20.83 2.04 5.98
C ARG A 111 22.26 1.50 6.06
N GLN A 112 23.10 1.86 5.09
CA GLN A 112 24.52 1.49 5.10
C GLN A 112 25.26 2.08 6.31
N ARG A 113 25.03 3.35 6.68
CA ARG A 113 25.64 3.96 7.88
C ARG A 113 25.27 3.23 9.17
N TYR A 114 24.11 2.60 9.19
CA TYR A 114 23.58 1.83 10.32
C TYR A 114 23.85 0.32 10.19
N GLY A 115 24.53 -0.15 9.13
CA GLY A 115 24.89 -1.56 8.95
C GLY A 115 23.76 -2.46 8.44
N ASN A 116 22.70 -1.88 7.87
CA ASN A 116 21.58 -2.61 7.29
C ASN A 116 21.77 -2.88 5.79
N GLN A 117 21.18 -3.98 5.31
CA GLN A 117 21.16 -4.31 3.88
C GLN A 117 20.38 -3.27 3.07
N PRO A 118 20.77 -2.96 1.83
CA PRO A 118 20.03 -2.02 0.98
C PRO A 118 18.63 -2.55 0.64
N LEU A 119 17.67 -1.65 0.50
CA LEU A 119 16.35 -1.91 -0.02
C LEU A 119 16.39 -2.04 -1.55
N SER A 120 15.52 -2.87 -2.10
CA SER A 120 15.19 -2.92 -3.52
C SER A 120 13.96 -2.05 -3.82
N TRP A 121 13.85 -1.58 -5.07
CA TRP A 121 12.67 -0.84 -5.51
C TRP A 121 11.51 -1.79 -5.81
N SER A 122 10.30 -1.44 -5.38
CA SER A 122 9.06 -2.13 -5.75
C SER A 122 8.14 -1.17 -6.49
N ALA A 123 7.88 -1.46 -7.76
CA ALA A 123 6.94 -0.69 -8.59
C ALA A 123 5.51 -0.77 -8.04
N GLU A 124 5.10 -1.95 -7.56
CA GLU A 124 3.80 -2.17 -6.93
C GLU A 124 3.61 -1.25 -5.71
N LEU A 125 4.60 -1.19 -4.81
CA LEU A 125 4.55 -0.30 -3.65
C LEU A 125 4.54 1.17 -4.05
N ALA A 126 5.23 1.53 -5.14
CA ALA A 126 5.26 2.91 -5.65
C ALA A 126 3.90 3.33 -6.22
N ASP A 127 3.23 2.45 -6.95
CA ASP A 127 1.87 2.70 -7.46
C ASP A 127 0.87 2.85 -6.32
N MET A 128 0.97 1.98 -5.29
CA MET A 128 0.18 2.11 -4.07
C MET A 128 0.47 3.43 -3.34
N ALA A 129 1.75 3.80 -3.21
CA ALA A 129 2.16 5.04 -2.57
C ALA A 129 1.63 6.26 -3.34
N HIS A 130 1.59 6.21 -4.67
CA HIS A 130 1.05 7.28 -5.50
C HIS A 130 -0.45 7.46 -5.27
N ALA A 131 -1.21 6.36 -5.35
CA ALA A 131 -2.65 6.39 -5.08
C ALA A 131 -2.97 6.92 -3.67
N TRP A 132 -2.10 6.63 -2.69
CA TRP A 132 -2.23 7.15 -1.34
C TRP A 132 -1.86 8.64 -1.22
N ALA A 133 -0.77 9.06 -1.85
CA ALA A 133 -0.33 10.46 -1.86
C ALA A 133 -1.40 11.39 -2.46
N VAL A 134 -2.08 10.96 -3.53
CA VAL A 134 -3.22 11.69 -4.11
C VAL A 134 -4.31 11.94 -3.07
N LYS A 135 -4.76 10.87 -2.39
CA LYS A 135 -5.80 10.95 -1.36
C LYS A 135 -5.39 11.85 -0.19
N LEU A 136 -4.14 11.78 0.25
CA LEU A 136 -3.65 12.60 1.36
C LEU A 136 -3.57 14.08 1.00
N ALA A 137 -3.09 14.42 -0.19
CA ALA A 137 -2.99 15.80 -0.66
C ALA A 137 -4.38 16.42 -0.89
N GLU A 138 -5.35 15.64 -1.38
CA GLU A 138 -6.75 16.08 -1.48
C GLU A 138 -7.39 16.36 -0.12
N ARG A 139 -7.03 15.58 0.90
CA ARG A 139 -7.58 15.75 2.25
C ARG A 139 -6.82 16.78 3.09
N GLY A 140 -5.58 17.10 2.74
CA GLY A 140 -4.73 18.03 3.48
C GLY A 140 -4.34 17.54 4.88
N ARG A 141 -4.50 16.24 5.17
CA ARG A 141 -4.20 15.64 6.49
C ARG A 141 -3.80 14.18 6.36
N ILE A 142 -3.00 13.70 7.31
CA ILE A 142 -2.57 12.30 7.34
C ILE A 142 -3.79 11.43 7.68
N LEU A 143 -3.99 10.41 6.85
CA LEU A 143 -4.89 9.28 7.09
C LEU A 143 -4.03 8.03 7.22
N TYR A 144 -4.57 6.99 7.83
CA TYR A 144 -3.86 5.71 7.98
C TYR A 144 -4.58 4.65 7.14
N PRO A 145 -3.90 4.05 6.15
CA PRO A 145 -4.48 2.96 5.39
C PRO A 145 -4.31 1.64 6.18
N GLU A 146 -5.30 0.76 6.10
CA GLU A 146 -5.17 -0.60 6.63
C GLU A 146 -4.49 -1.48 5.58
N LEU A 147 -3.15 -1.51 5.59
CA LEU A 147 -2.34 -2.33 4.70
C LEU A 147 -1.53 -3.36 5.52
N PRO A 148 -2.08 -4.57 5.76
CA PRO A 148 -1.39 -5.59 6.54
C PRO A 148 -0.01 -5.91 5.96
N GLY A 149 1.02 -5.88 6.81
CA GLY A 149 2.39 -6.23 6.42
C GLY A 149 3.13 -5.17 5.58
N ILE A 150 2.54 -3.99 5.35
CA ILE A 150 3.20 -2.86 4.68
C ILE A 150 3.45 -1.75 5.70
N GLY A 151 4.70 -1.30 5.78
CA GLY A 151 5.11 -0.17 6.60
C GLY A 151 4.90 1.14 5.86
N GLU A 152 4.72 2.24 6.58
CA GLU A 152 4.39 3.54 6.00
C GLU A 152 5.21 4.68 6.64
N ASN A 153 5.77 5.53 5.79
CA ASN A 153 6.23 6.87 6.15
C ASN A 153 5.49 7.92 5.30
N VAL A 154 4.93 8.93 5.96
CA VAL A 154 4.24 10.06 5.31
C VAL A 154 4.87 11.39 5.71
N LEU A 155 4.99 12.27 4.74
CA LEU A 155 5.29 13.69 4.94
C LEU A 155 4.25 14.53 4.18
N LEU A 156 3.61 15.46 4.88
CA LEU A 156 2.80 16.50 4.26
C LEU A 156 3.55 17.83 4.35
N LYS A 157 3.56 18.58 3.26
CA LYS A 157 4.19 19.90 3.17
C LYS A 157 3.29 20.85 2.42
N GLU A 158 3.22 22.09 2.88
CA GLU A 158 2.57 23.17 2.13
C GLU A 158 3.52 23.67 1.04
N ALA A 159 3.02 23.87 -0.17
CA ALA A 159 3.80 24.35 -1.31
C ALA A 159 2.95 25.23 -2.22
N ASP A 160 3.55 26.30 -2.72
CA ASP A 160 2.97 27.21 -3.71
C ASP A 160 3.66 27.09 -5.08
N GLU A 161 3.24 27.90 -6.06
CA GLU A 161 3.81 27.91 -7.42
C GLU A 161 5.31 28.26 -7.48
N SER A 162 5.83 28.92 -6.45
CA SER A 162 7.25 29.26 -6.35
C SER A 162 8.09 28.19 -5.65
N SER A 163 7.42 27.23 -5.00
CA SER A 163 8.05 26.18 -4.20
C SER A 163 8.58 25.06 -5.10
N HIS A 164 9.80 24.58 -4.80
CA HIS A 164 10.28 23.35 -5.42
C HIS A 164 9.66 22.13 -4.74
N LEU A 165 9.32 21.11 -5.53
CA LEU A 165 8.85 19.85 -4.97
C LEU A 165 10.00 19.11 -4.27
N PRO A 166 9.79 18.60 -3.03
CA PRO A 166 10.84 17.93 -2.26
C PRO A 166 11.47 16.77 -3.02
N THR A 167 12.78 16.80 -3.18
CA THR A 167 13.56 15.70 -3.75
C THR A 167 13.61 14.52 -2.78
N GLY A 168 13.92 13.33 -3.28
CA GLY A 168 14.02 12.13 -2.45
C GLY A 168 15.04 12.26 -1.30
N PRO A 169 16.25 12.80 -1.54
CA PRO A 169 17.22 13.06 -0.48
C PRO A 169 16.71 14.04 0.59
N GLU A 170 16.03 15.13 0.21
CA GLU A 170 15.47 16.08 1.18
C GLU A 170 14.43 15.43 2.11
N VAL A 171 13.56 14.57 1.56
CA VAL A 171 12.56 13.82 2.35
C VAL A 171 13.26 12.88 3.33
N VAL A 172 14.26 12.15 2.85
CA VAL A 172 15.05 11.22 3.66
C VAL A 172 15.81 11.93 4.78
N SER A 173 16.39 13.09 4.51
CA SER A 173 17.08 13.89 5.53
C SER A 173 16.14 14.32 6.66
N VAL A 174 14.92 14.76 6.34
CA VAL A 174 13.90 15.13 7.34
C VAL A 174 13.58 13.95 8.27
N TRP A 175 13.47 12.74 7.71
CA TRP A 175 13.19 11.55 8.52
C TRP A 175 14.42 11.06 9.28
N GLU A 176 15.62 11.17 8.72
CA GLU A 176 16.88 10.83 9.40
C GLU A 176 17.11 11.71 10.64
N GLU A 177 16.71 12.98 10.60
CA GLU A 177 16.83 13.87 11.76
C GLU A 177 16.14 13.33 13.01
N GLU A 178 15.16 12.43 12.87
CA GLU A 178 14.51 11.82 14.02
C GLU A 178 15.41 10.86 14.80
N ALA A 179 16.54 10.43 14.24
CA ALA A 179 17.52 9.59 14.92
C ALA A 179 17.98 10.20 16.26
N LYS A 180 17.99 11.53 16.37
CA LYS A 180 18.32 12.26 17.62
C LYS A 180 17.33 11.99 18.77
N PHE A 181 16.14 11.50 18.46
CA PHE A 181 15.10 11.16 19.44
C PHE A 181 15.00 9.65 19.72
N PHE A 182 15.78 8.81 19.02
CA PHE A 182 15.76 7.36 19.21
C PHE A 182 16.74 6.95 20.32
N ASP A 183 16.25 6.20 21.31
CA ASP A 183 17.08 5.63 22.37
C ASP A 183 17.61 4.27 21.92
N PHE A 184 18.84 4.25 21.41
CA PHE A 184 19.52 3.03 20.97
C PHE A 184 19.86 2.07 22.12
N GLY A 185 19.94 2.55 23.37
CA GLY A 185 20.19 1.70 24.53
C GLY A 185 18.94 0.99 25.03
N LYS A 186 17.75 1.56 24.75
CA LYS A 186 16.44 0.98 25.08
C LYS A 186 15.50 1.09 23.86
N PRO A 187 15.81 0.36 22.78
CA PRO A 187 15.09 0.49 21.52
C PRO A 187 13.64 0.04 21.70
N LYS A 188 12.71 0.95 21.40
CA LYS A 188 11.27 0.76 21.53
C LYS A 188 10.54 1.71 20.61
N TRP A 189 9.24 1.44 20.43
CA TRP A 189 8.37 2.35 19.71
C TRP A 189 8.36 3.75 20.33
N ASN A 190 8.49 4.74 19.47
CA ASN A 190 8.43 6.15 19.84
C ASN A 190 7.90 6.94 18.63
N PRO A 191 6.78 7.67 18.78
CA PRO A 191 6.16 8.37 17.67
C PRO A 191 7.03 9.52 17.13
N LYS A 192 8.00 10.02 17.93
CA LYS A 192 8.93 11.07 17.50
C LYS A 192 10.02 10.59 16.55
N CYS A 193 10.21 9.28 16.43
CA CYS A 193 11.23 8.67 15.57
C CYS A 193 10.75 7.43 14.83
N GLN A 194 9.44 7.34 14.59
CA GLN A 194 8.83 6.22 13.88
C GLN A 194 9.27 6.17 12.40
N ARG A 195 9.55 7.33 11.77
CA ARG A 195 9.93 7.37 10.36
C ARG A 195 11.37 6.93 10.19
N PHE A 196 12.25 7.42 11.06
CA PHE A 196 13.63 6.94 11.14
C PHE A 196 13.70 5.42 11.38
N SER A 197 13.03 4.91 12.41
CA SER A 197 13.08 3.48 12.75
C SER A 197 12.55 2.59 11.62
N GLN A 198 11.53 3.03 10.88
CA GLN A 198 11.08 2.32 9.68
C GLN A 198 12.15 2.31 8.57
N MET A 199 12.83 3.43 8.32
CA MET A 199 13.87 3.48 7.27
C MET A 199 15.02 2.52 7.55
N VAL A 200 15.44 2.43 8.81
CA VAL A 200 16.53 1.55 9.25
C VAL A 200 16.04 0.20 9.76
N TRP A 201 14.79 -0.17 9.48
CA TRP A 201 14.25 -1.47 9.90
C TRP A 201 14.93 -2.59 9.12
N ARG A 202 15.72 -3.43 9.81
CA ARG A 202 16.56 -4.46 9.19
C ARG A 202 15.78 -5.38 8.27
N ASP A 203 14.62 -5.84 8.71
CA ASP A 203 13.85 -6.86 8.01
C ASP A 203 13.02 -6.30 6.84
N SER A 204 12.89 -4.97 6.70
CA SER A 204 12.30 -4.36 5.50
C SER A 204 13.26 -4.53 4.32
N GLN A 205 12.73 -4.98 3.18
CA GLN A 205 13.52 -5.37 2.00
C GLN A 205 13.20 -4.53 0.77
N GLU A 206 11.95 -4.11 0.61
CA GLU A 206 11.48 -3.35 -0.54
C GLU A 206 11.00 -1.95 -0.13
N LEU A 207 11.17 -1.00 -1.04
CA LEU A 207 10.68 0.37 -0.94
C LEU A 207 9.90 0.73 -2.20
N GLY A 208 8.73 1.33 -2.02
CA GLY A 208 8.07 2.12 -3.05
C GLY A 208 7.76 3.52 -2.51
N ALA A 209 7.97 4.54 -3.33
CA ALA A 209 7.79 5.92 -2.91
C ALA A 209 7.07 6.72 -3.99
N ALA A 210 6.26 7.68 -3.57
CA ALA A 210 5.63 8.63 -4.48
C ALA A 210 5.44 9.99 -3.80
N ARG A 211 5.37 11.04 -4.61
CA ARG A 211 4.94 12.36 -4.17
C ARG A 211 3.82 12.86 -5.08
N TYR A 212 2.92 13.64 -4.51
CA TYR A 212 1.83 14.27 -5.26
C TYR A 212 1.55 15.66 -4.71
N TRP A 213 1.39 16.63 -5.59
CA TRP A 213 1.04 18.00 -5.23
C TRP A 213 -0.37 18.32 -5.70
N ASN A 214 -1.24 18.60 -4.74
CA ASN A 214 -2.53 19.20 -5.01
C ASN A 214 -2.39 20.73 -4.97
N THR A 215 -2.40 21.36 -6.14
CA THR A 215 -2.28 22.81 -6.31
C THR A 215 -3.51 23.58 -5.81
N SER A 216 -4.69 22.96 -5.76
CA SER A 216 -5.89 23.61 -5.23
C SER A 216 -5.83 23.78 -3.71
N ASN A 217 -5.20 22.83 -3.02
CA ASN A 217 -5.01 22.86 -1.56
C ASN A 217 -3.60 23.30 -1.14
N ASN A 218 -2.73 23.63 -2.10
CA ASN A 218 -1.30 23.89 -1.88
C ASN A 218 -0.62 22.82 -1.00
N CYS A 219 -1.04 21.56 -1.14
CA CYS A 219 -0.59 20.45 -0.30
C CYS A 219 0.20 19.43 -1.10
N VAL A 220 1.44 19.19 -0.69
CA VAL A 220 2.28 18.10 -1.20
C VAL A 220 2.25 16.97 -0.21
N ALA A 221 1.83 15.79 -0.66
CA ALA A 221 1.94 14.55 0.08
C ALA A 221 3.09 13.71 -0.48
N ILE A 222 3.92 13.18 0.41
CA ILE A 222 4.97 12.22 0.10
C ILE A 222 4.70 10.97 0.92
N VAL A 223 4.70 9.81 0.27
CA VAL A 223 4.44 8.51 0.87
C VAL A 223 5.55 7.56 0.48
N CYS A 224 6.11 6.87 1.46
CA CYS A 224 6.99 5.71 1.27
C CYS A 224 6.37 4.49 1.93
N PHE A 225 6.25 3.41 1.17
CA PHE A 225 5.83 2.10 1.65
C PHE A 225 6.99 1.11 1.68
N TYR A 226 6.97 0.27 2.70
CA TYR A 226 8.02 -0.71 2.98
C TYR A 226 7.43 -2.11 3.07
N ARG A 227 8.11 -3.10 2.49
CA ARG A 227 7.69 -4.51 2.58
C ARG A 227 8.90 -5.40 2.93
N PRO A 228 8.79 -6.26 3.95
CA PRO A 228 7.81 -6.22 5.04
C PRO A 228 7.80 -4.88 5.79
N GLY A 229 6.66 -4.55 6.38
CA GLY A 229 6.50 -3.39 7.26
C GLY A 229 7.32 -3.51 8.54
N GLY A 230 7.82 -2.36 9.01
CA GLY A 230 8.59 -2.27 10.24
C GLY A 230 7.77 -1.78 11.43
N ASN A 231 8.47 -1.31 12.47
CA ASN A 231 7.88 -0.73 13.68
C ASN A 231 6.91 -1.65 14.43
N SER A 232 7.15 -2.96 14.39
CA SER A 232 6.39 -3.91 15.20
C SER A 232 6.68 -3.69 16.70
N ASN A 233 5.61 -3.62 17.49
CA ASN A 233 5.69 -3.44 18.95
C ASN A 233 5.82 -4.78 19.70
N ALA A 234 5.99 -5.90 18.99
CA ALA A 234 6.20 -7.18 19.66
C ALA A 234 7.53 -7.18 20.45
N PRO A 235 7.61 -7.92 21.56
CA PRO A 235 8.80 -7.93 22.41
C PRO A 235 10.06 -8.30 21.64
N GLY A 236 11.09 -7.45 21.71
CA GLY A 236 12.40 -7.70 21.08
C GLY A 236 12.52 -7.29 19.60
N GLU A 237 11.43 -6.90 18.95
CA GLU A 237 11.44 -6.51 17.53
C GLU A 237 12.35 -5.32 17.26
N PHE A 238 12.18 -4.22 18.00
CA PHE A 238 13.02 -3.03 17.87
C PHE A 238 14.50 -3.30 18.12
N ALA A 239 14.82 -4.15 19.11
CA ALA A 239 16.20 -4.52 19.40
C ALA A 239 16.83 -5.38 18.29
N SER A 240 16.01 -6.17 17.59
CA SER A 240 16.45 -7.00 16.47
C SER A 240 16.59 -6.20 15.18
N ASN A 241 15.71 -5.20 14.99
CA ASN A 241 15.55 -4.52 13.71
C ASN A 241 16.19 -3.14 13.62
N VAL A 242 16.41 -2.44 14.74
CA VAL A 242 17.08 -1.14 14.74
C VAL A 242 18.50 -1.32 15.30
N PRO A 243 19.53 -1.18 14.47
CA PRO A 243 20.91 -1.41 14.89
C PRO A 243 21.37 -0.36 15.90
N SER A 244 22.23 -0.77 16.84
CA SER A 244 22.91 0.14 17.76
C SER A 244 23.81 1.10 16.98
N ARG A 245 23.91 2.36 17.45
CA ARG A 245 24.71 3.42 16.83
C ARG A 245 26.18 3.05 16.58
N ASP A 246 26.70 2.08 17.34
CA ASP A 246 28.09 1.61 17.30
C ASP A 246 28.38 0.59 16.16
N CYS A 247 27.40 0.22 15.33
CA CYS A 247 27.62 -0.70 14.21
C CYS A 247 28.46 -0.12 13.05
N SER A 248 28.92 1.13 13.13
CA SER A 248 29.84 1.73 12.15
C SER A 248 31.23 1.08 12.10
N MET A 249 31.52 0.08 12.96
CA MET A 249 32.86 -0.53 13.06
C MET A 249 32.91 -2.07 13.08
N SER A 250 31.82 -2.81 12.80
CA SER A 250 31.92 -4.28 12.71
C SER A 250 31.98 -4.76 11.25
N PRO A 251 33.07 -5.41 10.80
CA PRO A 251 33.16 -5.93 9.44
C PRO A 251 32.12 -7.03 9.24
N SER A 252 31.50 -7.01 8.06
CA SER A 252 30.52 -7.94 7.52
C SER A 252 30.61 -9.34 8.12
N ARG A 253 29.62 -9.74 8.92
CA ARG A 253 29.40 -11.16 9.21
C ARG A 253 28.89 -11.81 7.92
N ASN A 254 29.83 -12.34 7.15
CA ASN A 254 29.58 -13.19 6.01
C ASN A 254 28.60 -14.31 6.38
N LEU A 255 27.47 -14.37 5.68
CA LEU A 255 26.69 -15.60 5.54
C LEU A 255 27.53 -16.60 4.73
N SER A 256 28.44 -17.32 5.38
CA SER A 256 28.91 -18.63 4.91
C SER A 256 29.72 -19.33 6.00
N SER A 257 29.06 -20.22 6.73
CA SER A 257 29.63 -21.49 7.20
C SER A 257 28.71 -22.07 8.26
N ASN A 258 27.92 -23.07 7.87
CA ASN A 258 27.56 -24.18 8.75
C ASN A 258 27.05 -25.35 7.90
N PHE A 259 27.97 -25.87 7.08
CA PHE A 259 27.94 -27.26 6.65
C PHE A 259 29.30 -27.86 6.97
N LYS A 260 29.43 -28.39 8.20
CA LYS A 260 30.32 -29.49 8.58
C LYS A 260 29.97 -29.89 10.01
N ARG A 261 28.89 -30.66 10.15
CA ARG A 261 28.66 -31.45 11.37
C ARG A 261 29.61 -32.65 11.28
N VAL A 262 30.75 -32.58 11.96
CA VAL A 262 31.61 -33.73 12.21
C VAL A 262 30.87 -34.63 13.20
N VAL A 263 30.63 -35.88 12.79
CA VAL A 263 30.12 -36.94 13.65
C VAL A 263 31.29 -37.48 14.46
N THR A 264 31.29 -37.26 15.77
CA THR A 264 32.16 -37.97 16.70
C THR A 264 31.34 -39.08 17.33
N ILE A 265 31.64 -40.31 16.94
CA ILE A 265 31.15 -41.55 17.55
C ILE A 265 31.91 -41.73 18.88
N ASN A 266 31.16 -41.81 19.98
CA ASN A 266 31.68 -42.12 21.31
C ASN A 266 31.91 -43.63 21.43
N GLU A 267 33.14 -44.06 21.69
CA GLU A 267 33.42 -45.42 22.19
C GLU A 267 33.38 -45.45 23.72
N THR A 268 32.67 -46.45 24.24
CA THR A 268 32.41 -46.78 25.65
C THR A 268 33.66 -47.28 26.39
N PRO A 269 33.78 -47.10 27.73
CA PRO A 269 34.92 -47.59 28.49
C PRO A 269 34.73 -49.04 28.93
N GLU A 270 35.70 -49.89 28.63
CA GLU A 270 35.79 -51.27 29.14
C GLU A 270 36.35 -51.33 30.57
N LYS A 271 35.89 -52.36 31.27
CA LYS A 271 35.92 -52.55 32.72
C LYS A 271 37.28 -53.02 33.25
N LYS A 272 37.57 -52.61 34.48
CA LYS A 272 38.52 -53.23 35.43
C LYS A 272 38.42 -54.76 35.45
N LYS A 273 39.56 -55.45 35.49
CA LYS A 273 39.77 -56.67 36.29
C LYS A 273 41.27 -56.96 36.51
N GLN A 274 41.60 -57.05 37.80
CA GLN A 274 42.70 -57.74 38.49
C GLN A 274 44.15 -57.35 38.17
#